data_AF-A0A6G3T7J6-F1
#
_entry.id   AF-A0A6G3T7J6-F1
#
_cell.length_a   1.000
_cell.length_b   1.000
_cell.length_c   1.000
_cell.angle_alpha   90.00
_cell.angle_beta   90.00
_cell.angle_gamma   90.00
#
_symmetry.space_group_name_H-M   'P 1'
#
loop_
_entity.id
_entity.type
_entity.pdbx_description
1 polymer ?
#
loop_
_entity_poly.entity_id
_entity_poly.type
_entity_poly.pdbx_seq_one_letter_code
_entity_poly.pdbx_strand_id
1 'polypeptide(L)'
;MSTTGANADPLAALGALPGVAESVESVRKAVDRVYGHRIMRRRSNEITSEAALRGARGSAALSGADWALEEVRRRSDFSGDVEARAVGAALRLTAEAGQLLSIWRQSPLRVLARLHLVAAADKADQVGRPRQNGEPVDEPLVELPLPDAA
;
A
#
# COMPACT_ATOMS: atom_id res chain seq x y z
N MET A 1 0.08 28.36 -14.17
CA MET A 1 -1.38 28.42 -14.42
C MET A 1 -2.08 27.95 -13.16
N SER A 2 -2.59 28.90 -12.39
CA SER A 2 -3.35 28.65 -11.17
C SER A 2 -4.75 28.17 -11.54
N THR A 3 -5.16 26.99 -11.07
CA THR A 3 -6.58 26.61 -11.04
C THR A 3 -7.11 26.87 -9.65
N THR A 4 -7.59 28.09 -9.45
CA THR A 4 -8.54 28.42 -8.39
C THR A 4 -9.85 27.69 -8.67
N GLY A 5 -10.16 26.72 -7.82
CA GLY A 5 -11.45 26.05 -7.78
C GLY A 5 -11.58 25.34 -6.45
N ALA A 6 -12.15 26.02 -5.46
CA ALA A 6 -12.68 25.39 -4.25
C ALA A 6 -13.95 24.59 -4.64
N ASN A 7 -13.78 23.57 -5.48
CA ASN A 7 -14.84 22.71 -5.98
C ASN A 7 -14.86 21.43 -5.13
N ALA A 8 -16.06 21.00 -4.79
CA ALA A 8 -16.36 19.86 -3.92
C ALA A 8 -15.44 18.65 -4.18
N ASP A 9 -15.13 17.91 -3.11
CA ASP A 9 -14.39 16.65 -3.19
C ASP A 9 -14.97 15.77 -4.32
N PRO A 10 -14.22 15.50 -5.39
CA PRO A 10 -14.74 14.77 -6.56
C PRO A 10 -15.15 13.34 -6.21
N LEU A 11 -14.70 12.82 -5.07
CA LEU A 11 -15.04 11.49 -4.56
C LEU A 11 -16.19 11.54 -3.53
N ALA A 12 -16.73 12.71 -3.18
CA ALA A 12 -17.79 12.84 -2.19
C ALA A 12 -19.04 12.01 -2.54
N ALA A 13 -19.36 11.88 -3.83
CA ALA A 13 -20.48 11.07 -4.31
C ALA A 13 -20.35 9.59 -3.92
N LEU A 14 -19.13 9.05 -3.82
CA LEU A 14 -18.89 7.67 -3.40
C LEU A 14 -19.31 7.44 -1.94
N GLY A 15 -19.17 8.46 -1.08
CA GLY A 15 -19.57 8.39 0.32
C GLY A 15 -21.09 8.35 0.54
N ALA A 16 -21.87 8.80 -0.44
CA ALA A 16 -23.33 8.84 -0.40
C ALA A 16 -24.00 7.58 -0.97
N LEU A 17 -23.21 6.61 -1.47
CA LEU A 17 -23.75 5.36 -1.98
C LEU A 17 -24.45 4.57 -0.85
N PRO A 18 -25.59 3.90 -1.14
CA PRO A 18 -26.32 3.15 -0.13
C PRO A 18 -25.43 2.12 0.61
N GLY A 19 -25.48 2.11 1.94
CA GLY A 19 -24.73 1.18 2.78
C GLY A 19 -23.29 1.61 3.10
N VAL A 20 -22.74 2.63 2.43
CA VAL A 20 -21.36 3.08 2.67
C VAL A 20 -21.21 3.71 4.04
N ALA A 21 -22.12 4.62 4.41
CA ALA A 21 -22.07 5.30 5.71
C ALA A 21 -22.17 4.30 6.88
N GLU A 22 -23.07 3.32 6.80
CA GLU A 22 -23.25 2.27 7.81
C GLU A 22 -22.02 1.36 7.90
N SER A 23 -21.43 1.01 6.77
CA SER A 23 -20.21 0.19 6.70
C SER A 23 -19.02 0.93 7.33
N VAL A 24 -18.84 2.22 7.03
CA VAL A 24 -17.80 3.06 7.61
C VAL A 24 -17.98 3.19 9.13
N GLU A 25 -19.21 3.44 9.60
CA GLU A 25 -19.53 3.49 11.04
C GLU A 25 -19.21 2.15 11.72
N SER A 26 -19.60 1.03 11.11
CA SER A 26 -19.33 -0.31 11.63
C SER A 26 -17.83 -0.58 11.76
N VAL A 27 -17.06 -0.25 10.72
CA VAL A 27 -15.59 -0.39 10.72
C VAL A 27 -14.97 0.49 11.79
N ARG A 28 -15.39 1.76 11.93
CA ARG A 28 -14.90 2.65 12.99
C ARG A 28 -15.17 2.06 14.38
N LYS A 29 -16.39 1.59 14.66
CA LYS A 29 -16.71 0.94 15.95
C LYS A 29 -15.84 -0.28 16.23
N ALA A 30 -15.53 -1.08 15.21
CA ALA A 30 -14.65 -2.24 15.34
C ALA A 30 -13.20 -1.83 15.65
N VAL A 31 -12.68 -0.83 14.94
CA VAL A 31 -11.34 -0.27 15.16
C VAL A 31 -11.21 0.36 16.54
N ASP A 32 -12.20 1.16 16.96
CA ASP A 32 -12.23 1.77 18.31
C ASP A 32 -12.21 0.71 19.41
N ARG A 33 -12.93 -0.40 19.23
CA ARG A 33 -12.91 -1.53 20.15
C ARG A 33 -11.53 -2.19 20.23
N VAL A 34 -10.83 -2.33 19.11
CA VAL A 34 -9.45 -2.84 19.08
C VAL A 34 -8.55 -1.90 19.86
N TYR A 35 -8.58 -0.59 19.58
CA TYR A 35 -7.76 0.41 20.27
C TYR A 35 -8.06 0.50 21.77
N GLY A 36 -9.32 0.36 22.16
CA GLY A 36 -9.75 0.33 23.57
C GLY A 36 -9.36 -0.97 24.30
N HIS A 37 -8.96 -2.02 23.60
CA HIS A 37 -8.64 -3.29 24.21
C HIS A 37 -7.40 -3.19 25.12
N ARG A 38 -7.46 -3.77 26.32
CA ARG A 38 -6.36 -3.71 27.32
C ARG A 38 -5.00 -4.16 26.79
N ILE A 39 -4.99 -5.05 25.80
CA ILE A 39 -3.73 -5.56 25.21
C ILE A 39 -3.01 -4.47 24.41
N MET A 40 -3.74 -3.54 23.77
CA MET A 40 -3.15 -2.41 23.05
C MET A 40 -2.33 -1.54 23.98
N ARG A 41 -2.79 -1.36 25.22
CA ARG A 41 -2.06 -0.58 26.24
C ARG A 41 -0.77 -1.24 26.74
N ARG A 42 -0.66 -2.57 26.62
CA ARG A 42 0.45 -3.36 27.19
C ARG A 42 1.44 -3.86 26.15
N ARG A 43 0.98 -4.13 24.93
CA ARG A 43 1.73 -4.82 23.86
C ARG A 43 1.50 -4.19 22.49
N SER A 44 1.29 -2.87 22.43
CA SER A 44 1.05 -2.13 21.17
C SER A 44 2.14 -2.41 20.13
N ASN A 45 3.40 -2.38 20.53
CA ASN A 45 4.53 -2.55 19.61
C ASN A 45 4.51 -3.92 18.95
N GLU A 46 4.34 -4.99 19.74
CA GLU A 46 4.27 -6.36 19.22
C GLU A 46 3.10 -6.53 18.25
N ILE A 47 1.94 -5.98 18.60
CA ILE A 47 0.74 -6.11 17.75
C ILE A 47 0.86 -5.27 16.50
N THR A 48 1.50 -4.10 16.56
CA THR A 48 1.77 -3.27 15.40
C THR A 48 2.69 -4.00 14.42
N SER A 49 3.78 -4.60 14.92
CA SER A 49 4.70 -5.40 14.09
C SER A 49 3.99 -6.59 13.45
N GLU A 50 3.16 -7.32 14.21
CA GLU A 50 2.40 -8.46 13.72
C GLU A 50 1.27 -8.07 12.77
N ALA A 51 0.67 -6.90 12.93
CA ALA A 51 -0.32 -6.34 12.00
C ALA A 51 0.34 -5.91 10.69
N ALA A 52 1.49 -5.24 10.75
CA ALA A 52 2.27 -4.87 9.58
C ALA A 52 2.68 -6.10 8.77
N LEU A 53 3.16 -7.15 9.44
CA LEU A 53 3.52 -8.41 8.79
C LEU A 53 2.34 -9.07 8.06
N ARG A 54 1.17 -9.11 8.71
CA ARG A 54 -0.06 -9.65 8.09
C ARG A 54 -0.52 -8.80 6.91
N GLY A 55 -0.45 -7.47 7.03
CA GLY A 55 -0.79 -6.55 5.95
C GLY A 55 0.12 -6.70 4.74
N ALA A 56 1.43 -6.84 4.96
CA ALA A 56 2.41 -7.11 3.92
C ALA A 56 2.13 -8.46 3.23
N ARG A 57 1.90 -9.54 3.99
CA ARG A 57 1.52 -10.84 3.44
C ARG A 57 0.25 -10.73 2.57
N GLY A 58 -0.78 -10.05 3.06
CA GLY A 58 -2.02 -9.84 2.29
C GLY A 58 -1.78 -9.09 0.98
N SER A 59 -0.94 -8.06 1.01
CA SER A 59 -0.58 -7.29 -0.18
C SER A 59 0.22 -8.12 -1.19
N ALA A 60 1.12 -8.99 -0.72
CA ALA A 60 1.86 -9.92 -1.56
C ALA A 60 0.94 -10.98 -2.19
N ALA A 61 -0.03 -11.49 -1.44
CA ALA A 61 -1.03 -12.42 -1.94
C ALA A 61 -1.88 -11.80 -3.06
N LEU A 62 -2.24 -10.51 -2.94
CA LEU A 62 -2.89 -9.77 -4.03
C LEU A 62 -2.01 -9.63 -5.28
N SER A 63 -0.70 -9.79 -5.15
CA SER A 63 0.28 -9.80 -6.26
C SER A 63 0.66 -11.22 -6.69
N GLY A 64 -0.12 -12.24 -6.28
CA GLY A 64 0.07 -13.65 -6.65
C GLY A 64 0.98 -14.46 -5.72
N ALA A 65 1.55 -13.86 -4.67
CA ALA A 65 2.46 -14.55 -3.74
C ALA A 65 1.77 -14.89 -2.41
N ASP A 66 0.97 -15.95 -2.38
CA ASP A 66 0.22 -16.39 -1.18
C ASP A 66 1.01 -17.33 -0.27
N TRP A 67 2.01 -16.78 0.41
CA TRP A 67 2.80 -17.53 1.39
C TRP A 67 2.06 -17.70 2.71
N ALA A 68 2.27 -18.83 3.39
CA ALA A 68 1.88 -18.99 4.78
C ALA A 68 2.56 -17.93 5.67
N LEU A 69 1.84 -17.38 6.66
CA LEU A 69 2.34 -16.32 7.53
C LEU A 69 3.62 -16.74 8.28
N GLU A 70 3.69 -18.01 8.68
CA GLU A 70 4.85 -18.58 9.36
C GLU A 70 6.09 -18.62 8.46
N GLU A 71 5.91 -18.74 7.14
CA GLU A 71 7.02 -18.68 6.19
C GLU A 71 7.58 -17.26 6.10
N VAL A 72 6.70 -16.25 6.01
CA VAL A 72 7.10 -14.84 6.03
C VAL A 72 7.85 -14.48 7.33
N ARG A 73 7.47 -15.07 8.48
CA ARG A 73 8.17 -14.87 9.75
C ARG A 73 9.57 -15.47 9.80
N ARG A 74 9.79 -16.62 9.16
CA ARG A 74 11.05 -17.37 9.27
C ARG A 74 12.11 -16.87 8.28
N ARG A 75 11.70 -16.35 7.12
CA ARG A 75 12.65 -15.86 6.12
C ARG A 75 13.17 -14.48 6.46
N SER A 76 14.46 -14.29 6.20
CA SER A 76 15.14 -12.99 6.24
C SER A 76 15.58 -12.51 4.85
N ASP A 77 15.61 -13.41 3.86
CA ASP A 77 15.97 -13.12 2.48
C ASP A 77 14.77 -13.33 1.54
N PHE A 78 14.53 -12.29 0.74
CA PHE A 78 13.42 -12.17 -0.20
C PHE A 78 13.92 -11.85 -1.62
N SER A 79 15.20 -12.09 -1.91
CA SER A 79 15.84 -11.78 -3.20
C SER A 79 15.74 -12.90 -4.25
N GLY A 80 15.15 -14.05 -3.90
CA GLY A 80 15.07 -15.24 -4.74
C GLY A 80 14.08 -15.15 -5.90
N ASP A 81 13.13 -16.08 -5.93
CA ASP A 81 12.12 -16.17 -6.98
C ASP A 81 11.16 -14.97 -7.02
N VAL A 82 10.23 -14.98 -7.99
CA VAL A 82 9.28 -13.90 -8.22
C VAL A 82 8.37 -13.68 -7.00
N GLU A 83 7.91 -14.76 -6.36
CA GLU A 83 7.05 -14.67 -5.18
C GLU A 83 7.80 -14.09 -3.98
N ALA A 84 9.04 -14.54 -3.74
CA ALA A 84 9.89 -14.02 -2.69
C ALA A 84 10.11 -12.51 -2.86
N ARG A 85 10.38 -12.07 -4.10
CA ARG A 85 10.53 -10.64 -4.42
C ARG A 85 9.24 -9.85 -4.19
N ALA A 86 8.08 -10.40 -4.54
CA ALA A 86 6.78 -9.77 -4.27
C ALA A 86 6.51 -9.62 -2.76
N VAL A 87 6.79 -10.67 -1.97
CA VAL A 87 6.69 -10.61 -0.49
C VAL A 87 7.66 -9.57 0.07
N GLY A 88 8.91 -9.56 -0.39
CA GLY A 88 9.90 -8.56 0.01
C GLY A 88 9.48 -7.12 -0.32
N ALA A 89 8.93 -6.90 -1.52
CA ALA A 89 8.37 -5.61 -1.91
C ALA A 89 7.23 -5.18 -0.99
N ALA A 90 6.27 -6.06 -0.69
CA ALA A 90 5.14 -5.77 0.19
C ALA A 90 5.59 -5.43 1.62
N LEU A 91 6.62 -6.12 2.15
CA LEU A 91 7.20 -5.83 3.47
C LEU A 91 7.83 -4.43 3.52
N ARG A 92 8.65 -4.10 2.51
CA ARG A 92 9.32 -2.80 2.40
C ARG A 92 8.31 -1.65 2.23
N LEU A 93 7.29 -1.85 1.38
CA LEU A 93 6.20 -0.90 1.19
C LEU A 93 5.43 -0.65 2.49
N THR A 94 5.06 -1.72 3.20
CA THR A 94 4.30 -1.61 4.46
C THR A 94 5.09 -0.87 5.53
N ALA A 95 6.41 -1.09 5.61
CA ALA A 95 7.28 -0.38 6.56
C ALA A 95 7.39 1.12 6.26
N GLU A 96 7.38 1.52 4.99
CA GLU A 96 7.57 2.92 4.57
C GLU A 96 6.25 3.71 4.52
N ALA A 97 5.15 3.08 4.12
CA ALA A 97 3.88 3.76 3.84
C ALA A 97 3.39 4.66 5.00
N GLY A 98 3.51 4.19 6.25
CA GLY A 98 3.07 4.94 7.43
C GLY A 98 3.82 6.25 7.63
N GLN A 99 5.09 6.33 7.26
CA GLN A 99 5.92 7.52 7.43
C GLN A 99 5.67 8.57 6.33
N LEU A 100 5.10 8.17 5.20
CA LEU A 100 4.93 9.02 4.02
C LEU A 100 3.59 9.79 4.00
N LEU A 101 2.68 9.50 4.93
CA LEU A 101 1.34 10.11 4.98
C LEU A 101 1.36 11.63 5.10
N SER A 102 2.27 12.20 5.89
CA SER A 102 2.38 13.66 6.04
C SER A 102 2.90 14.34 4.77
N ILE A 103 3.75 13.64 4.01
CA ILE A 103 4.37 14.13 2.77
C ILE A 103 3.37 14.09 1.61
N TRP A 104 2.44 13.14 1.62
CA TRP A 104 1.46 12.95 0.54
C TRP A 104 0.69 14.24 0.18
N ARG A 105 0.29 15.02 1.20
CA ARG A 105 -0.46 16.27 1.00
C ARG A 105 0.38 17.38 0.34
N GLN A 106 1.70 17.31 0.43
CA GLN A 106 2.62 18.32 -0.08
C GLN A 106 3.27 17.90 -1.40
N SER A 107 3.65 16.62 -1.52
CA SER A 107 4.40 16.09 -2.66
C SER A 107 4.05 14.60 -2.89
N PRO A 108 2.88 14.30 -3.48
CA PRO A 108 2.45 12.93 -3.70
C PRO A 108 3.35 12.18 -4.68
N LEU A 109 3.89 12.86 -5.71
CA LEU A 109 4.86 12.26 -6.64
C LEU A 109 6.13 11.79 -5.94
N ARG A 110 6.62 12.54 -4.93
CA ARG A 110 7.78 12.12 -4.13
C ARG A 110 7.46 10.87 -3.30
N VAL A 111 6.24 10.76 -2.77
CA VAL A 111 5.80 9.56 -2.05
C VAL A 111 5.75 8.36 -2.99
N LEU A 112 5.12 8.51 -4.16
CA LEU A 112 5.04 7.44 -5.16
C LEU A 112 6.44 7.01 -5.64
N ALA A 113 7.35 7.96 -5.88
CA ALA A 113 8.73 7.67 -6.23
C ALA A 113 9.44 6.87 -5.13
N ARG A 114 9.26 7.24 -3.86
CA ARG A 114 9.83 6.51 -2.72
C ARG A 114 9.25 5.11 -2.59
N LEU A 115 7.93 4.94 -2.72
CA LEU A 115 7.29 3.64 -2.67
C LEU A 115 7.75 2.73 -3.82
N HIS A 116 7.86 3.25 -5.04
CA HIS A 116 8.38 2.49 -6.18
C HIS A 116 9.84 2.06 -5.95
N LEU A 117 10.68 2.96 -5.44
CA LEU A 117 12.08 2.64 -5.11
C LEU A 117 12.20 1.48 -4.12
N VAL A 118 11.42 1.49 -3.03
CA VAL A 118 11.50 0.42 -2.02
C VAL A 118 10.80 -0.87 -2.47
N ALA A 119 9.81 -0.79 -3.36
CA ALA A 119 9.20 -1.97 -3.97
C ALA A 119 10.18 -2.69 -4.90
N ALA A 120 10.75 -1.96 -5.87
CA ALA A 120 11.69 -2.49 -6.85
C ALA A 120 12.98 -2.99 -6.17
N ALA A 121 13.56 -2.15 -5.30
CA ALA A 121 14.83 -2.39 -4.62
C ALA A 121 15.98 -2.79 -5.54
N ASP A 122 15.99 -2.20 -6.74
CA ASP A 122 17.10 -2.22 -7.66
C ASP A 122 17.52 -0.78 -8.00
N LYS A 123 18.42 -0.62 -8.97
CA LYS A 123 18.95 0.69 -9.42
C LYS A 123 18.66 0.95 -10.89
N ALA A 124 17.60 0.37 -11.43
CA ALA A 124 17.26 0.56 -12.83
C ALA A 124 16.75 1.99 -13.08
N ASP A 125 17.05 2.55 -14.25
CA ASP A 125 16.81 3.97 -14.57
C ASP A 125 15.32 4.36 -14.59
N GLN A 126 14.42 3.38 -14.68
CA GLN A 126 12.97 3.56 -14.64
C GLN A 126 12.40 3.68 -13.22
N VAL A 127 13.16 3.31 -12.18
CA VAL A 127 12.65 3.27 -10.81
C VAL A 127 12.42 4.67 -10.26
N GLY A 128 11.24 4.86 -9.66
CA GLY A 128 10.89 6.11 -8.99
C GLY A 128 10.48 7.27 -9.90
N ARG A 129 10.34 7.05 -11.22
CA ARG A 129 9.80 8.05 -12.15
C ARG A 129 8.55 7.55 -12.87
N PRO A 130 7.73 8.45 -13.45
CA PRO A 130 6.68 8.06 -14.38
C PRO A 130 7.23 7.28 -15.58
N ARG A 131 6.38 6.41 -16.11
CA ARG A 131 6.64 5.64 -17.32
C ARG A 131 6.73 6.56 -18.53
N GLN A 132 7.63 6.23 -19.47
CA GLN A 132 7.74 6.89 -20.78
C GLN A 132 7.06 6.07 -21.89
N ASN A 133 6.74 6.73 -23.00
CA ASN A 133 6.16 6.07 -24.16
C ASN A 133 7.05 4.92 -24.65
N GLY A 134 6.44 3.75 -24.88
CA GLY A 134 7.13 2.54 -25.32
C GLY A 134 7.76 1.70 -24.21
N GLU A 135 7.78 2.18 -22.95
CA GLU A 135 8.20 1.33 -21.83
C GLU A 135 7.12 0.28 -21.51
N PRO A 136 7.50 -1.00 -21.36
CA PRO A 136 6.56 -2.08 -21.04
C PRO A 136 6.07 -1.97 -19.60
N VAL A 137 4.86 -2.49 -19.35
CA VAL A 137 4.31 -2.69 -18.00
C VAL A 137 4.04 -4.17 -17.83
N ASP A 138 4.59 -4.75 -16.77
CA ASP A 138 4.34 -6.13 -16.36
C ASP A 138 3.34 -6.11 -15.20
N GLU A 139 2.04 -6.22 -15.53
CA GLU A 139 0.95 -6.28 -14.57
C GLU A 139 -0.02 -7.40 -14.98
N PRO A 140 0.27 -8.66 -14.60
CA PRO A 140 -0.49 -9.81 -15.07
C PRO A 140 -1.88 -9.93 -14.42
N LEU A 141 -2.17 -9.17 -13.36
CA LEU A 141 -3.43 -9.29 -12.60
C LEU A 141 -4.48 -8.25 -13.00
N VAL A 142 -4.13 -7.27 -13.83
CA VAL A 142 -5.03 -6.22 -14.30
C VAL A 142 -5.18 -6.29 -15.82
N GLU A 143 -6.35 -6.70 -16.28
CA GLU A 143 -6.66 -6.85 -17.72
C GLU A 143 -7.13 -5.53 -18.37
N LEU A 144 -7.18 -4.43 -17.62
CA LEU A 144 -7.61 -3.13 -18.15
C LEU A 144 -6.54 -2.52 -19.07
N PRO A 145 -6.95 -1.77 -20.11
CA PRO A 145 -6.01 -1.03 -20.93
C PRO A 145 -5.10 -0.13 -20.08
N LEU A 146 -3.80 -0.18 -20.38
CA LEU A 146 -2.85 0.70 -19.70
C LEU A 146 -3.17 2.16 -20.02
N PRO A 147 -3.10 3.06 -19.03
CA PRO A 147 -3.17 4.48 -19.30
C PRO A 147 -1.95 4.91 -20.13
N ASP A 148 -2.14 5.94 -20.96
CA ASP A 148 -1.06 6.58 -21.71
C ASP A 148 0.08 6.99 -20.78
N ALA A 149 1.30 6.97 -21.31
CA ALA A 149 2.45 7.46 -20.56
C ALA A 149 2.32 8.96 -20.30
N ALA A 150 2.90 9.42 -19.18
CA ALA A 150 2.83 10.82 -18.74
C ALA A 150 3.69 11.75 -19.60
#